data_AF-A0A7L1MDP9-F1
#
_entry.id   AF-A0A7L1MDP9-F1
#
_cell.length_a   1.000
_cell.length_b   1.000
_cell.length_c   1.000
_cell.angle_alpha   90.00
_cell.angle_beta   90.00
_cell.angle_gamma   90.00
#
_symmetry.space_group_name_H-M   'P 1'
#
loop_
_entity.id
_entity.type
_entity.pdbx_description
1 polymer ?
#
loop_
_entity_poly.entity_id
_entity_poly.type
_entity_poly.pdbx_seq_one_letter_code
_entity_poly.pdbx_strand_id
1 'polypeptide(L)'
;NPQDGESGLPCPAGHYCPEGAPVPLQCPPGTWSGREGGRSERDCQPCPGGHFCNGSGQRAPSGQCSAGFYCAGGARSPTPSDGLSGARCPLGHFCPRGSRSPVPCPPGSHGHGERCQPCPEGRFCVSGEEPRPCPRGEL
;
A
#
# COMPACT_ATOMS: atom_id res chain seq x y z
N ASN A 1 30.71 -3.24 25.78
CA ASN A 1 29.38 -3.50 25.18
C ASN A 1 28.33 -2.77 26.01
N PRO A 2 28.10 -1.46 25.77
CA PRO A 2 27.08 -0.71 26.49
C PRO A 2 25.88 -0.40 25.58
N GLN A 3 24.70 -0.53 26.18
CA GLN A 3 23.38 -0.20 25.65
C GLN A 3 22.90 0.99 26.48
N ASP A 4 23.45 2.17 26.25
CA ASP A 4 23.12 3.27 27.15
C ASP A 4 23.39 4.66 26.52
N GLY A 5 22.42 5.57 26.42
CA GLY A 5 20.97 5.47 26.70
C GLY A 5 20.57 5.10 28.14
N GLU A 6 21.50 5.19 29.08
CA GLU A 6 21.46 5.04 30.55
C GLU A 6 20.42 4.13 31.28
N SER A 7 19.78 3.15 30.62
CA SER A 7 18.75 2.34 31.30
C SER A 7 18.76 0.85 30.99
N GLY A 8 19.63 0.36 30.11
CA GLY A 8 19.62 -1.06 29.70
C GLY A 8 18.30 -1.49 29.03
N LEU A 9 17.47 -0.51 28.62
CA LEU A 9 16.19 -0.76 27.98
C LEU A 9 16.38 -0.96 26.47
N PRO A 10 15.70 -1.94 25.88
CA PRO A 10 15.74 -2.14 24.44
C PRO A 10 15.14 -0.92 23.72
N CYS A 11 15.65 -0.61 22.53
CA CYS A 11 15.13 0.49 21.72
C CYS A 11 13.62 0.29 21.48
N PRO A 12 12.75 1.26 21.77
CA PRO A 12 11.31 1.03 21.73
C PRO A 12 10.80 0.76 20.32
N ALA A 13 9.72 -0.02 20.22
CA ALA A 13 9.01 -0.21 18.96
C ALA A 13 8.63 1.14 18.31
N GLY A 14 8.66 1.16 16.98
CA GLY A 14 8.52 2.36 16.16
C GLY A 14 9.79 3.20 16.05
N HIS A 15 10.87 2.84 16.76
CA HIS A 15 12.11 3.60 16.81
C HIS A 15 13.33 2.73 16.50
N TYR A 16 14.45 3.38 16.25
CA TYR A 16 15.77 2.80 16.16
C TYR A 16 16.79 3.65 16.94
N CYS A 17 17.79 3.00 17.49
CA CYS A 17 18.76 3.60 18.40
C CYS A 17 20.17 3.34 17.85
N PRO A 18 20.70 4.22 16.99
CA PRO A 18 22.07 4.10 16.51
C PRO A 18 23.06 4.32 17.65
N GLU A 19 24.26 3.77 17.49
CA GLU A 19 25.33 3.89 18.49
C GLU A 19 25.63 5.36 18.78
N GLY A 20 25.67 5.73 20.06
CA GLY A 20 25.91 7.11 20.50
C GLY A 20 24.71 8.05 20.36
N ALA A 21 23.53 7.58 19.94
CA ALA A 21 22.34 8.41 19.91
C ALA A 21 21.86 8.74 21.34
N PRO A 22 21.65 10.03 21.67
CA PRO A 22 21.20 10.42 23.01
C PRO A 22 19.73 10.03 23.28
N VAL A 23 18.94 9.82 22.22
CA VAL A 23 17.53 9.44 22.29
C VAL A 23 17.14 8.51 21.13
N PRO A 24 16.10 7.67 21.28
CA PRO A 24 15.56 6.87 20.18
C PRO A 24 15.08 7.73 19.01
N LEU A 25 15.46 7.34 17.79
CA LEU A 25 15.03 7.99 16.56
C LEU A 25 13.81 7.29 15.98
N GLN A 26 12.84 8.06 15.50
CA GLN A 26 11.60 7.52 14.96
C GLN A 26 11.82 6.88 13.58
N CYS A 27 11.15 5.75 13.32
CA CYS A 27 11.02 5.23 11.97
C CYS A 27 10.29 6.25 11.08
N PRO A 28 10.79 6.54 9.86
CA PRO A 28 10.21 7.56 8.98
C PRO A 28 8.86 7.13 8.39
N PRO A 29 8.04 8.08 7.89
CA PRO A 29 6.82 7.78 7.16
C PRO A 29 7.06 6.82 5.98
N GLY A 30 6.12 5.91 5.75
CA GLY A 30 6.28 4.80 4.79
C GLY A 30 6.93 3.57 5.42
N THR A 31 7.38 3.67 6.67
CA THR A 31 7.93 2.55 7.45
C THR A 31 7.28 2.44 8.82
N TRP A 32 7.50 1.32 9.50
CA TRP A 32 7.04 1.03 10.85
C TRP A 32 7.97 0.02 11.52
N SER A 33 7.93 -0.10 12.84
CA SER A 33 8.64 -1.17 13.56
C SER A 33 7.78 -1.71 14.69
N GLY A 34 7.31 -2.94 14.56
CA GLY A 34 6.57 -3.62 15.63
C GLY A 34 7.46 -4.29 16.68
N ARG A 35 8.78 -4.33 16.46
CA ARG A 35 9.75 -4.95 17.36
C ARG A 35 10.60 -3.91 18.06
N GLU A 36 11.00 -4.24 19.28
CA GLU A 36 12.00 -3.47 20.01
C GLU A 36 13.42 -3.83 19.53
N GLY A 37 14.43 -3.07 19.95
CA GLY A 37 15.84 -3.32 19.69
C GLY A 37 16.34 -2.91 18.30
N GLY A 38 15.63 -2.02 17.60
CA GLY A 38 16.11 -1.42 16.35
C GLY A 38 17.40 -0.64 16.58
N ARG A 39 18.42 -0.85 15.72
CA ARG A 39 19.74 -0.21 15.84
C ARG A 39 20.00 0.83 14.75
N SER A 40 19.27 0.73 13.64
CA SER A 40 19.40 1.66 12.53
C SER A 40 18.08 1.85 11.82
N GLU A 41 17.98 2.87 10.97
CA GLU A 41 16.79 3.11 10.15
C GLU A 41 16.43 1.90 9.27
N ARG A 42 17.41 1.05 8.92
CA ARG A 42 17.18 -0.19 8.15
C ARG A 42 16.38 -1.24 8.92
N ASP A 43 16.30 -1.13 10.24
CA ASP A 43 15.44 -1.99 11.05
C ASP A 43 13.96 -1.62 10.92
N CYS A 44 13.65 -0.40 10.48
CA CYS A 44 12.30 0.02 10.14
C CYS A 44 11.82 -0.75 8.91
N GLN A 45 10.71 -1.45 9.07
CA GLN A 45 10.11 -2.24 8.02
C GLN A 45 9.30 -1.34 7.10
N PRO A 46 9.37 -1.51 5.77
CA PRO A 46 8.49 -0.80 4.86
C PRO A 46 7.03 -1.14 5.18
N CYS A 47 6.13 -0.20 4.94
CA CYS A 47 4.71 -0.45 5.10
C CYS A 47 4.30 -1.64 4.21
N PRO A 48 3.59 -2.64 4.74
CA PRO A 48 3.26 -3.82 3.96
C PRO A 48 2.29 -3.45 2.84
N GLY A 49 2.32 -4.24 1.76
CA GLY A 49 1.37 -4.09 0.66
C GLY A 49 -0.08 -4.09 1.17
N GLY A 50 -0.92 -3.28 0.55
CA GLY A 50 -2.29 -3.04 0.97
C GLY A 50 -2.45 -2.09 2.15
N HIS A 51 -1.36 -1.63 2.77
CA HIS A 51 -1.39 -0.71 3.90
C HIS A 51 -0.56 0.55 3.66
N PHE A 52 -0.83 1.57 4.46
CA PHE A 52 -0.08 2.83 4.46
C PHE A 52 0.38 3.21 5.86
N CYS A 53 1.48 3.96 5.91
CA CYS A 53 2.18 4.38 7.11
C CYS A 53 2.41 5.91 7.01
N ASN A 54 1.47 6.72 7.53
CA ASN A 54 1.49 8.18 7.36
C ASN A 54 2.36 8.91 8.40
N GLY A 55 2.48 8.36 9.61
CA GLY A 55 3.26 8.96 10.69
C GLY A 55 4.69 8.43 10.78
N SER A 56 5.53 9.14 11.53
CA SER A 56 6.79 8.62 12.06
C SER A 56 6.55 7.84 13.34
N GLY A 57 7.51 7.01 13.76
CA GLY A 57 7.46 6.39 15.09
C GLY A 57 6.43 5.26 15.23
N GLN A 58 5.94 4.72 14.11
CA GLN A 58 4.78 3.83 14.11
C GLN A 58 5.14 2.40 14.50
N ARG A 59 4.34 1.82 15.39
CA ARG A 59 4.47 0.42 15.85
C ARG A 59 3.70 -0.58 15.01
N ALA A 60 2.81 -0.08 14.16
CA ALA A 60 1.99 -0.84 13.23
C ALA A 60 1.63 0.07 12.04
N PRO A 61 1.19 -0.49 10.90
CA PRO A 61 0.67 0.32 9.79
C PRO A 61 -0.49 1.22 10.23
N SER A 62 -0.61 2.42 9.65
CA SER A 62 -1.68 3.37 9.97
C SER A 62 -3.05 2.83 9.60
N GLY A 63 -3.12 2.02 8.55
CA GLY A 63 -4.35 1.42 8.08
C GLY A 63 -4.23 0.82 6.69
N GLN A 64 -5.36 0.35 6.16
CA GLN A 64 -5.48 -0.19 4.81
C GLN A 64 -5.61 0.92 3.78
N CYS A 65 -5.11 0.68 2.58
CA CYS A 65 -5.27 1.61 1.47
C CYS A 65 -6.74 1.68 1.01
N SER A 66 -7.14 2.87 0.55
CA SER A 66 -8.50 3.16 0.14
C SER A 66 -8.88 2.32 -1.08
N ALA A 67 -10.16 1.98 -1.18
CA ALA A 67 -10.70 1.35 -2.38
C ALA A 67 -10.46 2.25 -3.60
N GLY A 68 -10.21 1.64 -4.75
CA GLY A 68 -9.80 2.33 -5.97
C GLY A 68 -8.32 2.66 -6.07
N PHE A 69 -7.53 2.29 -5.07
CA PHE A 69 -6.06 2.39 -5.06
C PHE A 69 -5.45 1.07 -4.61
N TYR A 70 -4.21 0.83 -5.02
CA TYR A 70 -3.42 -0.28 -4.50
C TYR A 70 -2.11 0.24 -3.92
N CYS A 71 -1.63 -0.43 -2.87
CA CYS A 71 -0.35 -0.13 -2.23
C CYS A 71 0.59 -1.31 -2.39
N ALA A 72 1.62 -1.17 -3.22
CA ALA A 72 2.61 -2.23 -3.43
C ALA A 72 3.48 -2.46 -2.18
N GLY A 73 3.81 -1.38 -1.48
CA GLY A 73 4.60 -1.36 -0.24
C GLY A 73 5.24 0.00 0.00
N GLY A 74 5.51 0.36 1.25
CA GLY A 74 6.11 1.65 1.59
C GLY A 74 5.17 2.86 1.41
N ALA A 75 3.87 2.64 1.26
CA ALA A 75 2.91 3.71 1.05
C ALA A 75 2.82 4.63 2.27
N ARG A 76 2.79 5.94 2.03
CA ARG A 76 2.64 6.97 3.07
C ARG A 76 1.19 7.45 3.22
N SER A 77 0.38 7.26 2.20
CA SER A 77 -1.02 7.66 2.17
C SER A 77 -1.91 6.48 1.77
N PRO A 78 -3.20 6.50 2.13
CA PRO A 78 -4.14 5.46 1.69
C PRO A 78 -4.46 5.52 0.19
N THR A 79 -4.09 6.61 -0.49
CA THR A 79 -4.32 6.85 -1.92
C THR A 79 -3.00 7.23 -2.59
N PRO A 80 -2.02 6.31 -2.68
CA PRO A 80 -0.74 6.60 -3.31
C PRO A 80 -0.91 6.92 -4.81
N SER A 81 -0.07 7.80 -5.32
CA SER A 81 -0.12 8.29 -6.71
C SER A 81 1.27 8.41 -7.34
N ASP A 82 2.30 7.96 -6.65
CA ASP A 82 3.71 8.03 -7.05
C ASP A 82 4.12 6.86 -7.97
N GLY A 83 3.29 5.83 -8.11
CA GLY A 83 3.58 4.67 -8.94
C GLY A 83 4.64 3.72 -8.38
N LEU A 84 5.35 4.13 -7.32
CA LEU A 84 6.36 3.33 -6.63
C LEU A 84 5.74 2.59 -5.44
N SER A 85 5.16 3.33 -4.51
CA SER A 85 4.52 2.78 -3.31
C SER A 85 3.10 2.28 -3.55
N GLY A 86 2.52 2.70 -4.68
CA GLY A 86 1.20 2.35 -5.15
C GLY A 86 0.67 3.37 -6.15
N ALA A 87 -0.51 3.11 -6.68
CA ALA A 87 -1.18 4.03 -7.61
C ALA A 87 -2.70 3.86 -7.56
N ARG A 88 -3.39 4.74 -8.30
CA ARG A 88 -4.79 4.53 -8.66
C ARG A 88 -4.94 3.20 -9.42
N CYS A 89 -6.06 2.52 -9.17
CA CYS A 89 -6.35 1.25 -9.84
C CYS A 89 -6.38 1.44 -11.36
N PRO A 90 -5.60 0.66 -12.14
CA PRO A 90 -5.60 0.76 -13.59
C PRO A 90 -6.93 0.32 -14.19
N LEU A 91 -7.19 0.76 -15.41
CA LEU A 91 -8.36 0.31 -16.18
C LEU A 91 -8.32 -1.21 -16.40
N GLY A 92 -9.50 -1.82 -16.46
CA GLY A 92 -9.66 -3.27 -16.56
C GLY A 92 -9.37 -4.02 -15.25
N HIS A 93 -9.15 -3.30 -14.15
CA HIS A 93 -8.89 -3.86 -12.83
C HIS A 93 -9.80 -3.24 -11.77
N PHE A 94 -9.90 -3.96 -10.66
CA PHE A 94 -10.53 -3.48 -9.44
C PHE A 94 -9.59 -3.65 -8.24
N CYS A 95 -9.73 -2.72 -7.30
CA CYS A 95 -8.90 -2.58 -6.12
C CYS A 95 -9.83 -2.34 -4.91
N PRO A 96 -10.29 -3.40 -4.22
CA PRO A 96 -10.97 -3.23 -2.94
C PRO A 96 -10.06 -2.58 -1.90
N ARG A 97 -10.63 -2.12 -0.78
CA ARG A 97 -9.85 -1.60 0.36
C ARG A 97 -8.79 -2.62 0.77
N GLY A 98 -7.56 -2.17 0.98
CA GLY A 98 -6.45 -3.04 1.35
C GLY A 98 -5.76 -3.76 0.18
N SER A 99 -6.01 -3.36 -1.06
CA SER A 99 -5.38 -3.99 -2.23
C SER A 99 -3.87 -3.76 -2.26
N ARG A 100 -3.10 -4.84 -2.33
CA ARG A 100 -1.64 -4.77 -2.54
C ARG A 100 -1.22 -4.64 -4.00
N SER A 101 -2.12 -5.02 -4.90
CA SER A 101 -1.95 -4.98 -6.36
C SER A 101 -3.31 -4.88 -7.02
N PRO A 102 -3.40 -4.36 -8.25
CA PRO A 102 -4.63 -4.41 -9.04
C PRO A 102 -5.08 -5.84 -9.30
N VAL A 103 -6.39 -6.09 -9.23
CA VAL A 103 -6.99 -7.39 -9.57
C VAL A 103 -7.70 -7.26 -10.92
N PRO A 104 -7.38 -8.09 -11.94
CA PRO A 104 -8.05 -8.04 -13.23
C PRO A 104 -9.55 -8.28 -13.07
N CYS A 105 -10.36 -7.54 -13.83
CA CYS A 105 -11.79 -7.81 -13.90
C CYS A 105 -12.07 -9.15 -14.60
N PRO A 106 -13.06 -9.93 -14.11
CA PRO A 106 -13.44 -11.16 -14.78
C PRO A 106 -13.99 -10.90 -16.19
N PRO A 107 -13.92 -11.88 -17.12
CA PRO A 107 -14.49 -11.75 -18.45
C PRO A 107 -15.96 -11.31 -18.41
N GLY A 108 -16.36 -10.42 -19.33
CA GLY A 108 -17.71 -9.85 -19.36
C GLY A 108 -17.95 -8.72 -18.35
N SER A 109 -16.89 -8.24 -17.69
CA SER A 109 -16.95 -7.08 -16.80
C SER A 109 -15.85 -6.06 -17.11
N HIS A 110 -16.10 -4.81 -16.75
CA HIS A 110 -15.14 -3.72 -16.84
C HIS A 110 -15.03 -2.99 -15.50
N GLY A 111 -13.90 -2.35 -15.23
CA GLY A 111 -13.71 -1.68 -13.96
C GLY A 111 -12.55 -0.70 -14.01
N HIS A 112 -12.68 0.35 -13.20
CA HIS A 112 -11.63 1.30 -12.89
C HIS A 112 -11.93 1.83 -11.49
N GLY A 113 -11.28 1.27 -10.48
CA GLY A 113 -11.46 1.70 -9.10
C GLY A 113 -11.78 0.55 -8.16
N GLU A 114 -12.90 0.65 -7.44
CA GLU A 114 -13.20 -0.19 -6.28
C GLU A 114 -13.85 -1.55 -6.59
N ARG A 115 -14.50 -1.69 -7.75
CA ARG A 115 -15.18 -2.93 -8.17
C ARG A 115 -15.27 -3.02 -9.69
N CYS A 116 -15.49 -4.23 -10.19
CA CYS A 116 -15.90 -4.45 -11.58
C CYS A 116 -17.41 -4.32 -11.70
N GLN A 117 -17.84 -3.81 -12.85
CA GLN A 117 -19.23 -3.68 -13.27
C GLN A 117 -19.45 -4.66 -14.44
N PRO A 118 -20.61 -5.35 -14.51
CA PRO A 118 -20.93 -6.16 -15.68
C PRO A 118 -21.06 -5.25 -16.91
N CYS A 119 -20.64 -5.74 -18.08
CA CYS A 119 -20.89 -5.02 -19.32
C CYS A 119 -22.41 -4.94 -19.55
N PRO A 120 -22.96 -3.75 -19.85
CA PRO A 120 -24.37 -3.61 -20.16
C PRO A 120 -24.72 -4.42 -21.41
N GLU A 121 -25.96 -4.93 -21.46
CA GLU A 121 -26.45 -5.74 -22.58
C GLU A 121 -26.28 -5.02 -23.92
N GLY A 122 -25.86 -5.77 -24.95
CA GLY A 122 -25.60 -5.23 -26.29
C GLY A 122 -24.28 -4.45 -26.44
N ARG A 123 -23.42 -4.42 -25.40
CA ARG A 123 -22.07 -3.86 -25.46
C ARG A 123 -21.02 -4.89 -25.06
N PHE A 124 -19.83 -4.77 -25.63
CA PHE A 124 -18.63 -5.47 -25.22
C PHE A 124 -17.63 -4.48 -24.64
N CYS A 125 -16.97 -4.87 -23.55
CA CYS A 125 -15.89 -4.08 -22.95
C CYS A 125 -14.56 -4.77 -23.25
N VAL A 126 -13.59 -4.03 -23.78
CA VAL A 126 -12.20 -4.48 -23.88
C VAL A 126 -11.47 -3.89 -22.68
N SER A 127 -10.67 -4.69 -21.98
CA SER A 127 -9.90 -4.25 -20.81
C SER A 127 -9.07 -3.01 -21.16
N GLY A 128 -9.43 -1.85 -20.60
CA GLY A 128 -8.75 -0.59 -20.91
C GLY A 128 -9.55 0.44 -21.71
N GLU A 129 -10.73 0.09 -22.24
CA GLU A 129 -11.51 0.94 -23.16
C GLU A 129 -12.99 1.12 -22.73
N GLU A 130 -13.62 2.19 -23.22
CA GLU A 130 -15.06 2.50 -23.07
C GLU A 130 -15.93 1.37 -23.67
N PRO A 131 -17.10 1.00 -23.08
CA PRO A 131 -17.97 -0.04 -23.62
C PRO A 131 -18.41 0.22 -25.07
N ARG A 132 -17.98 -0.64 -25.98
CA ARG A 132 -18.27 -0.55 -27.41
C ARG A 132 -19.52 -1.39 -27.73
N PRO A 133 -20.39 -0.95 -28.66
CA PRO A 133 -21.52 -1.77 -29.10
C PRO A 133 -21.01 -3.06 -29.74
N CYS A 134 -21.62 -4.20 -29.45
CA CYS A 134 -21.27 -5.47 -30.08
C CYS A 134 -21.37 -5.34 -31.61
N PRO A 135 -20.38 -5.85 -32.38
CA PRO A 135 -20.53 -5.92 -33.83
C PRO A 135 -21.79 -6.74 -34.14
N ARG A 136 -22.70 -6.14 -34.93
CA ARG A 136 -23.88 -6.84 -35.42
C ARG A 136 -23.41 -7.95 -36.37
N GLY A 137 -23.47 -9.20 -35.90
CA GLY A 137 -23.37 -10.43 -36.69
C GLY A 137 -22.13 -10.53 -37.59
N GLU A 138 -21.12 -11.27 -37.14
CA GLU A 138 -20.30 -12.03 -38.08
C GLU A 138 -20.74 -13.49 -38.02
N LEU A 139 -21.49 -13.86 -39.08
CA LEU A 139 -22.13 -15.13 -39.47
C LEU A 139 -23.46 -15.51 -38.79
#